data_AF-A0A1L9UR31-F1
#
_entry.id   AF-A0A1L9UR31-F1
#
_cell.length_a   1.000
_cell.length_b   1.000
_cell.length_c   1.000
_cell.angle_alpha   90.00
_cell.angle_beta   90.00
_cell.angle_gamma   90.00
#
_symmetry.space_group_name_H-M   'P 1'
#
loop_
_entity.id
_entity.type
_entity.pdbx_description
1 polymer ?
#
loop_
_entity_poly.entity_id
_entity_poly.type
_entity_poly.pdbx_seq_one_letter_code
_entity_poly.pdbx_strand_id
1 'polypeptide(L)'
;MQSTQGNEAARTRAREKDRRYQDKCASIEKEELFPLLEQRFDMCNKVCGRSDVERLRERVRDAYQPHMTPHKISEIIKVVEQNIRHSLFQRTPEKLRGHYNQFSLEKLYENVARL
;
A
#
# COMPACT_ATOMS: atom_id res chain seq x y z
N MET A 1 -5.07 0.60 53.15
CA MET A 1 -4.04 0.34 52.12
C MET A 1 -4.64 -0.48 50.98
N GLN A 2 -5.33 0.13 50.00
CA GLN A 2 -6.09 -0.59 48.96
C GLN A 2 -5.89 -0.04 47.53
N SER A 3 -4.81 0.72 47.28
CA SER A 3 -4.68 1.51 46.04
C SER A 3 -3.67 0.96 45.02
N THR A 4 -2.95 -0.12 45.34
CA THR A 4 -1.91 -0.70 44.46
C THR A 4 -2.46 -1.72 43.47
N GLN A 5 -3.39 -2.58 43.87
CA GLN A 5 -3.94 -3.65 43.01
C GLN A 5 -4.79 -3.14 41.83
N GLY A 6 -5.56 -2.06 42.02
CA GLY A 6 -6.36 -1.46 40.93
C GLY A 6 -5.50 -0.85 39.81
N ASN A 7 -4.29 -0.38 40.17
CA ASN A 7 -3.36 0.28 39.24
C ASN A 7 -2.59 -0.76 38.40
N GLU A 8 -2.29 -1.93 38.96
CA GLU A 8 -1.67 -3.05 38.22
C GLU A 8 -2.64 -3.69 37.24
N ALA A 9 -3.90 -3.92 37.62
CA ALA A 9 -4.91 -4.48 36.73
C ALA A 9 -5.19 -3.56 35.52
N ALA A 10 -5.23 -2.24 35.71
CA ALA A 10 -5.39 -1.27 34.63
C ALA A 10 -4.19 -1.25 33.68
N ARG A 11 -2.95 -1.28 34.21
CA ARG A 11 -1.71 -1.34 33.41
C ARG A 11 -1.62 -2.63 32.59
N THR A 12 -2.01 -3.76 33.17
CA THR A 12 -2.03 -5.05 32.46
C THR A 12 -3.06 -5.05 31.32
N ARG A 13 -4.26 -4.51 31.55
CA ARG A 13 -5.28 -4.36 30.50
C ARG A 13 -4.85 -3.42 29.37
N ALA A 14 -4.17 -2.32 29.69
CA ALA A 14 -3.62 -1.40 28.69
C ALA A 14 -2.58 -2.11 27.81
N ARG A 15 -1.62 -2.82 28.41
CA ARG A 15 -0.60 -3.60 27.67
C ARG A 15 -1.22 -4.69 26.78
N GLU A 16 -2.26 -5.38 27.26
CA GLU A 16 -2.93 -6.40 26.47
C GLU A 16 -3.70 -5.81 25.28
N LYS A 17 -4.34 -4.65 25.46
CA LYS A 17 -5.00 -3.91 24.37
C LYS A 17 -3.98 -3.45 23.32
N ASP A 18 -2.85 -2.90 23.77
CA ASP A 18 -1.77 -2.46 22.87
C ASP A 18 -1.19 -3.64 22.09
N ARG A 19 -0.95 -4.79 22.73
CA ARG A 19 -0.50 -6.01 22.05
C ARG A 19 -1.50 -6.49 21.00
N ARG A 20 -2.79 -6.56 21.34
CA ARG A 20 -3.84 -6.94 20.38
C ARG A 20 -3.93 -5.97 19.20
N TYR A 21 -3.67 -4.69 19.41
CA TYR A 21 -3.62 -3.71 18.33
C TYR A 21 -2.41 -3.95 17.42
N GLN A 22 -1.23 -4.20 17.99
CA GLN A 22 -0.02 -4.54 17.22
C GLN A 22 -0.20 -5.83 16.42
N ASP A 23 -0.78 -6.87 17.02
CA ASP A 23 -1.06 -8.15 16.35
C ASP A 23 -2.01 -7.94 15.14
N LYS A 24 -3.05 -7.11 15.30
CA LYS A 24 -3.96 -6.75 14.20
C LYS A 24 -3.26 -5.97 13.09
N CYS A 25 -2.43 -4.99 13.44
CA CYS A 25 -1.65 -4.26 12.45
C CYS A 25 -0.74 -5.20 11.67
N ALA A 26 0.01 -6.07 12.35
CA ALA A 26 0.89 -7.05 11.71
C ALA A 26 0.12 -8.01 10.79
N SER A 27 -1.09 -8.43 11.16
CA SER A 27 -1.97 -9.25 10.32
C SER A 27 -2.35 -8.52 9.03
N ILE A 28 -2.85 -7.28 9.14
CA ILE A 28 -3.27 -6.46 7.99
C ILE A 28 -2.08 -6.20 7.04
N GLU A 29 -0.90 -5.90 7.58
CA GLU A 29 0.31 -5.69 6.77
C GLU A 29 0.67 -6.94 5.99
N LYS A 30 0.69 -8.10 6.66
CA LYS A 30 1.14 -9.37 6.08
C LYS A 30 0.14 -9.98 5.10
N GLU A 31 -1.14 -9.93 5.42
CA GLU A 31 -2.18 -10.65 4.68
C GLU A 31 -2.79 -9.81 3.55
N GLU A 32 -2.76 -8.48 3.67
CA GLU A 32 -3.43 -7.59 2.72
C GLU A 32 -2.44 -6.64 2.02
N LEU A 33 -1.68 -5.86 2.79
CA LEU A 33 -0.95 -4.72 2.22
C LEU A 33 0.34 -5.11 1.50
N PHE A 34 1.16 -6.00 2.05
CA PHE A 34 2.37 -6.45 1.36
C PHE A 34 2.06 -7.20 0.06
N PRO A 35 1.13 -8.17 0.02
CA PRO A 35 0.74 -8.80 -1.24
C PRO A 35 0.23 -7.80 -2.28
N LEU A 36 -0.57 -6.82 -1.86
CA LEU A 36 -1.05 -5.76 -2.74
C LEU A 36 0.11 -4.88 -3.26
N LEU A 37 1.02 -4.47 -2.37
CA LEU A 37 2.18 -3.66 -2.73
C LEU A 37 3.08 -4.37 -3.74
N GLU A 38 3.36 -5.66 -3.52
CA GLU A 38 4.13 -6.50 -4.45
C GLU A 38 3.45 -6.57 -5.82
N GLN A 39 2.14 -6.84 -5.84
CA GLN A 39 1.36 -6.89 -7.07
C GLN A 39 1.39 -5.56 -7.83
N ARG A 40 1.22 -4.43 -7.13
CA ARG A 40 1.29 -3.10 -7.75
C ARG A 40 2.69 -2.78 -8.25
N PHE A 41 3.72 -3.10 -7.47
CA PHE A 41 5.08 -2.83 -7.90
C PHE A 41 5.46 -3.66 -9.12
N ASP A 42 5.06 -4.94 -9.20
CA ASP A 42 5.21 -5.76 -10.41
C ASP A 42 4.49 -5.14 -11.62
N MET A 43 3.25 -4.68 -11.44
CA MET A 43 2.54 -3.96 -12.50
C MET A 43 3.29 -2.71 -12.96
N CYS A 44 3.83 -1.92 -12.03
CA CYS A 44 4.63 -0.74 -12.37
C CYS A 44 5.92 -1.11 -13.12
N ASN A 45 6.61 -2.18 -12.74
CA ASN A 45 7.79 -2.65 -13.49
C ASN A 45 7.47 -2.94 -14.98
N LYS A 46 6.24 -3.29 -15.31
CA LYS A 46 5.80 -3.58 -16.69
C LYS A 46 5.41 -2.33 -17.49
N VAL A 47 4.95 -1.26 -16.84
CA VAL A 47 4.33 -0.11 -17.53
C VAL A 47 4.99 1.23 -17.25
N CYS A 48 5.61 1.39 -16.09
CA CYS A 48 6.29 2.61 -15.70
C CYS A 48 7.62 2.76 -16.47
N GLY A 49 8.11 4.00 -16.58
CA GLY A 49 9.46 4.24 -17.07
C GLY A 49 10.51 3.75 -16.07
N ARG A 50 11.70 3.39 -16.57
CA ARG A 50 12.80 2.89 -15.72
C ARG A 50 13.16 3.85 -14.58
N SER A 51 13.20 5.15 -14.87
CA SER A 51 13.47 6.19 -13.87
C SER A 51 12.41 6.25 -12.77
N ASP A 52 11.15 6.00 -13.10
CA ASP A 52 10.05 6.02 -12.12
C ASP A 52 10.10 4.78 -11.23
N VAL A 53 10.38 3.62 -11.83
CA VAL A 53 10.60 2.37 -11.08
C VAL A 53 11.77 2.50 -10.11
N GLU A 54 12.90 3.07 -10.55
CA GLU A 54 14.07 3.30 -9.70
C GLU A 54 13.75 4.21 -8.51
N ARG A 55 13.01 5.31 -8.75
CA ARG A 55 12.55 6.22 -7.67
C ARG A 55 11.57 5.57 -6.70
N LEU A 56 10.68 4.71 -7.18
CA LEU A 56 9.70 4.03 -6.34
C LEU A 56 10.31 2.88 -5.53
N ARG A 57 11.39 2.27 -6.03
CA ARG A 57 12.05 1.14 -5.38
C ARG A 57 12.48 1.45 -3.94
N GLU A 58 12.96 2.66 -3.68
CA GLU A 58 13.33 3.09 -2.33
C GLU A 58 12.12 3.16 -1.41
N ARG A 59 11.03 3.79 -1.86
CA ARG A 59 9.78 3.88 -1.09
C ARG A 59 9.16 2.50 -0.83
N VAL A 60 9.21 1.59 -1.79
CA VAL A 60 8.75 0.21 -1.61
C VAL A 60 9.62 -0.54 -0.60
N ARG A 61 10.94 -0.33 -0.61
CA ARG A 61 11.83 -0.88 0.41
C ARG A 61 11.50 -0.36 1.80
N ASP A 62 11.18 0.92 1.91
CA ASP A 62 10.80 1.53 3.19
C ASP A 62 9.55 0.89 3.77
N ALA A 63 8.62 0.41 2.94
CA ALA A 63 7.41 -0.28 3.39
C ALA A 63 7.69 -1.49 4.31
N TYR A 64 8.84 -2.15 4.13
CA TYR A 64 9.26 -3.33 4.90
C TYR A 64 10.03 -3.00 6.18
N GLN A 65 10.17 -1.72 6.54
CA GLN A 65 10.85 -1.32 7.76
C GLN A 65 10.03 -1.71 9.01
N PRO A 66 10.67 -2.15 10.11
CA PRO A 66 9.96 -2.66 11.31
C PRO A 66 9.02 -1.68 12.00
N HIS A 67 9.15 -0.38 11.73
CA HIS A 67 8.35 0.69 12.32
C HIS A 67 7.32 1.27 11.34
N MET A 68 7.15 0.61 10.20
CA MET A 68 6.13 0.99 9.25
C MET A 68 4.74 0.70 9.82
N THR A 69 3.75 1.47 9.38
CA THR A 69 2.36 1.27 9.81
C THR A 69 1.52 0.91 8.59
N PRO A 70 0.36 0.24 8.78
CA PRO A 70 -0.51 -0.11 7.67
C PRO A 70 -0.91 1.11 6.85
N HIS A 71 -1.14 2.25 7.53
CA HIS A 71 -1.45 3.51 6.87
C HIS A 71 -0.33 3.98 5.93
N LYS A 72 0.93 3.97 6.39
CA LYS A 72 2.06 4.38 5.54
C LYS A 72 2.30 3.43 4.37
N ILE A 73 2.12 2.12 4.57
CA ILE A 73 2.20 1.14 3.47
C ILE A 73 1.09 1.42 2.44
N SER A 74 -0.13 1.69 2.90
CA SER A 74 -1.24 2.09 2.03
C SER A 74 -0.92 3.36 1.22
N GLU A 75 -0.30 4.37 1.81
CA GLU A 75 0.14 5.57 1.08
C GLU A 75 1.20 5.25 0.03
N ILE A 76 2.15 4.35 0.32
CA ILE A 76 3.14 3.89 -0.66
C ILE A 76 2.44 3.18 -1.83
N ILE A 77 1.48 2.30 -1.56
CA ILE A 77 0.67 1.62 -2.58
C ILE A 77 -0.02 2.65 -3.48
N LYS A 78 -0.68 3.67 -2.92
CA LYS A 78 -1.34 4.73 -3.69
C LYS A 78 -0.37 5.47 -4.61
N VAL A 79 0.84 5.78 -4.14
CA VAL A 79 1.88 6.41 -4.97
C VAL A 79 2.26 5.50 -6.14
N VAL A 80 2.43 4.20 -5.90
CA VAL A 80 2.72 3.24 -6.97
C VAL A 80 1.56 3.19 -7.98
N GLU A 81 0.31 3.11 -7.51
CA GLU A 81 -0.88 3.11 -8.35
C GLU A 81 -1.02 4.38 -9.22
N GLN A 82 -0.69 5.55 -8.67
CA GLN A 82 -0.69 6.81 -9.42
C GLN A 82 0.33 6.79 -10.56
N ASN A 83 1.53 6.27 -10.32
CA ASN A 83 2.57 6.16 -11.36
C ASN A 83 2.14 5.20 -12.47
N ILE A 84 1.59 4.04 -12.10
CA ILE A 84 1.03 3.08 -13.07
C ILE A 84 -0.03 3.77 -13.94
N ARG A 85 -1.01 4.42 -13.31
CA ARG A 85 -2.10 5.09 -14.04
C ARG A 85 -1.58 6.20 -14.95
N HIS A 86 -0.60 6.98 -14.49
CA HIS A 86 0.04 8.00 -15.31
C HIS A 86 0.71 7.40 -16.55
N SER A 87 1.54 6.38 -16.38
CA SER A 87 2.23 5.72 -17.49
C SER A 87 1.28 5.02 -18.46
N LEU A 88 0.19 4.42 -17.96
CA LEU A 88 -0.86 3.85 -18.81
C LEU A 88 -1.55 4.94 -19.65
N PHE A 89 -1.91 6.08 -19.06
CA PHE A 89 -2.54 7.17 -19.83
C PHE A 89 -1.64 7.81 -20.86
N GLN A 90 -0.33 7.87 -20.62
CA GLN A 90 0.63 8.32 -21.64
C GLN A 90 0.60 7.43 -22.89
N ARG A 91 0.38 6.11 -22.72
CA ARG A 91 0.27 5.13 -23.81
C ARG A 91 -1.12 5.11 -24.46
N THR A 92 -2.13 5.61 -23.78
CA THR A 92 -3.50 5.68 -24.28
C THR A 92 -3.69 6.86 -25.24
N PRO A 93 -4.28 6.65 -26.44
CA PRO A 93 -4.66 7.73 -27.35
C PRO A 93 -5.55 8.77 -26.66
N GLU A 94 -5.28 10.06 -26.89
CA GLU A 94 -5.95 11.16 -26.18
C GLU A 94 -7.48 11.09 -26.23
N LYS A 95 -8.03 10.76 -27.41
CA LYS A 95 -9.46 10.59 -27.64
C LYS A 95 -10.14 9.52 -26.77
N LEU A 96 -9.36 8.58 -26.23
CA LEU A 96 -9.86 7.50 -25.37
C LEU A 96 -9.59 7.71 -23.88
N ARG A 97 -8.73 8.67 -23.50
CA ARG A 97 -8.36 8.89 -22.08
C ARG A 97 -9.58 9.14 -21.18
N GLY A 98 -10.53 9.94 -21.65
CA GLY A 98 -11.78 10.23 -20.92
C GLY A 98 -12.64 9.00 -20.63
N HIS A 99 -12.66 8.02 -21.55
CA HIS A 99 -13.38 6.75 -21.37
C HIS A 99 -12.73 5.91 -20.26
N TYR A 100 -11.40 5.91 -20.20
CA TYR A 100 -10.63 5.11 -19.27
C TYR A 100 -10.44 5.73 -17.87
N ASN A 101 -10.77 7.02 -17.69
CA ASN A 101 -10.68 7.70 -16.39
C ASN A 101 -11.53 7.07 -15.29
N GLN A 102 -12.62 6.40 -15.65
CA GLN A 102 -13.53 5.76 -14.71
C GLN A 102 -13.14 4.31 -14.37
N PHE A 103 -12.10 3.77 -15.03
CA PHE A 103 -11.75 2.36 -14.87
C PHE A 103 -10.92 2.17 -13.59
N SER A 104 -11.13 1.03 -12.93
CA SER A 104 -10.19 0.56 -11.91
C SER A 104 -8.79 0.41 -12.51
N LEU A 105 -7.76 0.36 -11.67
CA LEU A 105 -6.40 0.25 -12.16
C LEU A 105 -6.18 -1.07 -12.93
N GLU A 106 -6.75 -2.17 -12.45
CA GLU A 106 -6.69 -3.49 -13.08
C GLU A 106 -7.35 -3.46 -14.46
N LYS A 107 -8.57 -2.91 -14.54
CA LYS A 107 -9.28 -2.82 -15.81
C LYS A 107 -8.54 -1.90 -16.79
N LEU A 108 -7.97 -0.80 -16.31
CA LEU A 108 -7.15 0.09 -17.13
C LEU A 108 -5.92 -0.65 -17.67
N TYR A 109 -5.20 -1.36 -16.81
CA TYR A 109 -4.02 -2.14 -17.17
C TYR A 109 -4.35 -3.22 -18.22
N GLU A 110 -5.42 -4.00 -18.03
CA GLU A 110 -5.85 -5.03 -18.97
C GLU A 110 -6.23 -4.46 -20.35
N ASN A 111 -6.90 -3.31 -20.38
CA ASN A 111 -7.33 -2.70 -21.65
C ASN A 111 -6.16 -2.11 -22.42
N VAL A 112 -5.27 -1.38 -21.73
CA VAL A 112 -4.10 -0.76 -22.37
C VAL A 112 -3.06 -1.79 -22.79
N ALA A 113 -2.90 -2.90 -22.06
CA ALA A 113 -2.01 -3.99 -22.47
C ALA A 113 -2.47 -4.73 -23.74
N ARG A 114 -3.72 -4.51 -24.19
CA ARG A 114 -4.29 -5.12 -25.40
C ARG A 114 -4.34 -4.16 -26.61
N LEU A 115 -4.03 -2.88 -26.41
CA LEU A 115 -3.92 -1.88 -27.48
C LEU A 115 -2.58 -2.04 -28.22
#